data_AF-E1R8Y0-F1
#
_entry.id   AF-E1R8Y0-F1
#
_cell.length_a   1.000
_cell.length_b   1.000
_cell.length_c   1.000
_cell.angle_alpha   90.00
_cell.angle_beta   90.00
_cell.angle_gamma   90.00
#
_symmetry.space_group_name_H-M   'P 1'
#
loop_
_entity.id
_entity.type
_entity.pdbx_description
1 polymer ?
#
loop_
_entity_poly.entity_id
_entity_poly.type
_entity_poly.pdbx_seq_one_letter_code
_entity_poly.pdbx_strand_id
1 'polypeptide(L)'
;MKYYKSVVLFLLLPFSLCAQEHWFMAQTDHAEIQSVTATSELVEAQFQGKYLYPPINILDGDFSTTWCEADAGGPGIGEAVTVEFAQPVSFDEIQIVNGFASGNDYYHKNNRVAELKLTQVAGEHFQQKSYTLKDDTEGWQSVSFGLPQTAQTITLEIEKVYKGSKYDDTCLSDMRLLYKGKPIPFTNIAAIRAVQEENSRLMLQEDSENFKEHFAALYKRSEDGNSDDTLYIVNDSGYGYIIKNLMGSDGQGRMTKVSYEQPMPQKRVDAYLRSKEKEDDIYFGDCDDEDRLLAFKGDVKGYDPDNYDYFIHERFSYDRYPPSYTLANFRIIKDEQIDYVTVRTVIPIKLDGTVGLYVNGEYYRVVDPDRIMLYTFVDEWP
;
A
#
# COMPACT_ATOMS: atom_id res chain seq x y z
N MET A 1 -68.84 28.32 28.07
CA MET A 1 -68.18 27.23 27.32
C MET A 1 -66.73 27.59 27.11
N LYS A 2 -65.85 26.60 27.26
CA LYS A 2 -64.42 26.69 27.56
C LYS A 2 -63.59 27.20 26.38
N TYR A 3 -62.61 28.04 26.71
CA TYR A 3 -61.42 28.34 25.93
C TYR A 3 -60.60 27.06 25.68
N TYR A 4 -60.13 26.86 24.45
CA TYR A 4 -58.96 26.04 24.18
C TYR A 4 -57.94 26.88 23.42
N LYS A 5 -56.86 27.23 24.13
CA LYS A 5 -55.64 27.79 23.57
C LYS A 5 -54.92 26.66 22.81
N SER A 6 -54.52 26.94 21.58
CA SER A 6 -53.60 26.09 20.83
C SER A 6 -52.28 25.97 21.58
N VAL A 7 -51.93 24.74 21.97
CA VAL A 7 -50.58 24.38 22.43
C VAL A 7 -49.91 23.71 21.25
N VAL A 8 -48.97 24.41 20.62
CA VAL A 8 -48.04 23.80 19.67
C VAL A 8 -46.97 23.12 20.51
N LEU A 9 -47.01 21.79 20.57
CA LEU A 9 -46.01 20.97 21.22
C LEU A 9 -44.86 20.73 20.23
N PHE A 10 -43.79 21.53 20.32
CA PHE A 10 -42.52 21.18 19.68
C PHE A 10 -41.92 20.00 20.44
N LEU A 11 -42.10 18.80 19.91
CA LEU A 11 -41.28 17.65 20.26
C LEU A 11 -39.89 17.90 19.68
N LEU A 12 -39.01 18.50 20.47
CA LEU A 12 -37.57 18.38 20.28
C LEU A 12 -37.22 16.92 20.54
N LEU A 13 -37.29 16.10 19.49
CA LEU A 13 -36.55 14.85 19.47
C LEU A 13 -35.08 15.22 19.67
N PRO A 14 -34.38 14.66 20.67
CA PRO A 14 -32.94 14.75 20.69
C PRO A 14 -32.49 14.02 19.43
N PHE A 15 -32.13 14.77 18.40
CA PHE A 15 -31.31 14.25 17.33
C PHE A 15 -30.11 13.65 18.05
N SER A 16 -30.06 12.31 18.00
CA SER A 16 -28.91 11.53 18.41
C SER A 16 -27.67 12.30 18.00
N LEU A 17 -26.79 12.50 18.98
CA LEU A 17 -25.41 12.84 18.73
C LEU A 17 -24.96 12.06 17.50
N CYS A 18 -24.82 12.73 16.36
CA CYS A 18 -23.83 12.27 15.39
C CYS A 18 -22.57 12.18 16.21
N ALA A 19 -22.02 10.97 16.30
CA ALA A 19 -20.73 10.73 16.90
C ALA A 19 -19.76 11.73 16.26
N GLN A 20 -19.49 12.83 16.97
CA GLN A 20 -18.21 13.47 16.83
C GLN A 20 -17.26 12.35 17.21
N GLU A 21 -16.48 11.88 16.25
CA GLU A 21 -15.32 11.07 16.55
C GLU A 21 -14.48 11.91 17.50
N HIS A 22 -14.68 11.67 18.79
CA HIS A 22 -13.85 12.20 19.82
C HIS A 22 -12.54 11.44 19.65
N TRP A 23 -11.69 11.91 18.74
CA TRP A 23 -10.26 11.65 18.75
C TRP A 23 -9.75 12.19 20.07
N PHE A 24 -10.00 11.45 21.15
CA PHE A 24 -9.41 11.71 22.43
C PHE A 24 -7.93 11.49 22.20
N MET A 25 -7.17 12.59 22.17
CA MET A 25 -5.70 12.63 22.17
C MET A 25 -5.17 12.09 23.50
N ALA A 26 -5.59 10.87 23.85
CA ALA A 26 -4.98 10.11 24.93
C ALA A 26 -3.54 9.81 24.52
N GLN A 27 -2.64 9.91 25.48
CA GLN A 27 -1.24 9.57 25.27
C GLN A 27 -1.16 8.13 24.73
N THR A 28 -0.44 7.94 23.62
CA THR A 28 -0.12 6.61 23.12
C THR A 28 1.03 6.03 23.95
N ASP A 29 0.78 4.94 24.66
CA ASP A 29 1.78 4.31 25.55
C ASP A 29 2.81 3.46 24.78
N HIS A 30 2.42 2.91 23.64
CA HIS A 30 3.27 2.19 22.69
C HIS A 30 2.63 2.25 21.30
N ALA A 31 3.43 2.10 20.26
CA ALA A 31 2.98 2.04 18.88
C ALA A 31 3.31 0.66 18.30
N GLU A 32 2.28 -0.13 18.02
CA GLU A 32 2.43 -1.42 17.35
C GLU A 32 2.62 -1.20 15.84
N ILE A 33 3.74 -1.68 15.31
CA ILE A 33 4.03 -1.56 13.88
C ILE A 33 3.25 -2.66 13.14
N GLN A 34 2.44 -2.23 12.17
CA GLN A 34 1.74 -3.11 11.24
C GLN A 34 2.64 -3.46 10.05
N SER A 35 3.27 -2.46 9.45
CA SER A 35 4.17 -2.63 8.30
C SER A 35 5.22 -1.51 8.24
N VAL A 36 6.36 -1.81 7.62
CA VAL A 36 7.36 -0.80 7.23
C VAL A 36 7.76 -1.12 5.80
N THR A 37 7.66 -0.17 4.89
CA THR A 37 7.95 -0.40 3.48
C THR A 37 8.78 0.74 2.92
N ALA A 38 9.52 0.49 1.84
CA ALA A 38 10.27 1.53 1.15
C ALA A 38 10.21 1.35 -0.35
N THR A 39 10.22 2.48 -1.05
CA THR A 39 10.16 2.55 -2.52
C THR A 39 11.32 1.80 -3.17
N SER A 40 12.46 1.78 -2.50
CA SER A 40 13.61 0.95 -2.83
C SER A 40 14.35 0.51 -1.57
N GLU A 41 15.28 -0.40 -1.76
CA GLU A 41 16.17 -0.90 -0.72
C GLU A 41 17.48 -1.30 -1.37
N LEU A 42 18.59 -0.79 -0.84
CA LEU A 42 19.93 -1.24 -1.23
C LEU A 42 20.12 -2.69 -0.80
N VAL A 43 20.51 -3.53 -1.75
CA VAL A 43 20.82 -4.94 -1.51
C VAL A 43 22.16 -5.24 -2.17
N GLU A 44 23.18 -5.51 -1.37
CA GLU A 44 24.55 -5.74 -1.86
C GLU A 44 25.01 -7.19 -1.59
N ALA A 45 25.49 -7.88 -2.63
CA ALA A 45 26.12 -9.21 -2.49
C ALA A 45 27.46 -9.17 -1.75
N GLN A 46 27.99 -7.97 -1.51
CA GLN A 46 29.21 -7.78 -0.73
C GLN A 46 29.06 -8.38 0.66
N PHE A 47 30.17 -8.92 1.18
CA PHE A 47 30.21 -9.58 2.49
C PHE A 47 29.18 -10.71 2.68
N GLN A 48 28.76 -11.37 1.59
CA GLN A 48 27.80 -12.49 1.62
C GLN A 48 26.44 -12.09 2.23
N GLY A 49 25.98 -10.86 1.98
CA GLY A 49 24.70 -10.37 2.54
C GLY A 49 24.73 -10.19 4.06
N LYS A 50 25.93 -10.07 4.65
CA LYS A 50 26.09 -9.78 6.09
C LYS A 50 25.47 -8.44 6.48
N TYR A 51 25.47 -7.48 5.56
CA TYR A 51 24.84 -6.17 5.73
C TYR A 51 23.62 -6.12 4.83
N LEU A 52 22.46 -5.89 5.43
CA LEU A 52 21.19 -5.70 4.76
C LEU A 52 20.70 -4.31 5.17
N TYR A 53 20.01 -3.63 4.25
CA TYR A 53 19.54 -2.27 4.48
C TYR A 53 18.00 -2.15 4.44
N PRO A 54 17.23 -3.11 5.00
CA PRO A 54 15.77 -3.09 4.92
C PRO A 54 15.18 -1.90 5.68
N PRO A 55 13.99 -1.44 5.28
CA PRO A 55 13.37 -0.26 5.89
C PRO A 55 13.08 -0.42 7.38
N ILE A 56 12.89 -1.64 7.90
CA ILE A 56 12.72 -1.89 9.34
C ILE A 56 13.91 -1.42 10.22
N ASN A 57 15.10 -1.26 9.64
CA ASN A 57 16.28 -0.76 10.36
C ASN A 57 16.06 0.63 10.94
N ILE A 58 15.14 1.44 10.38
CA ILE A 58 14.89 2.78 10.92
C ILE A 58 14.14 2.77 12.26
N LEU A 59 13.76 1.63 12.83
CA LEU A 59 12.89 1.54 14.01
C LEU A 59 13.48 0.70 15.16
N ASP A 60 14.76 0.35 15.12
CA ASP A 60 15.36 -0.58 16.09
C ASP A 60 16.21 0.05 17.20
N GLY A 61 16.49 1.35 17.12
CA GLY A 61 17.33 2.03 18.12
C GLY A 61 18.83 1.76 17.94
N ASP A 62 19.26 1.06 16.88
CA ASP A 62 20.65 0.67 16.63
C ASP A 62 21.21 1.42 15.40
N PHE A 63 21.95 2.49 15.67
CA PHE A 63 22.53 3.35 14.62
C PHE A 63 23.60 2.64 13.77
N SER A 64 24.04 1.45 14.17
CA SER A 64 24.94 0.63 13.35
C SER A 64 24.23 -0.03 12.17
N THR A 65 22.89 -0.05 12.18
CA THR A 65 22.05 -0.44 11.05
C THR A 65 21.41 0.79 10.39
N THR A 66 20.92 0.64 9.16
CA THR A 66 20.28 1.73 8.42
C THR A 66 19.41 1.19 7.30
N TRP A 67 18.42 1.97 6.88
CA TRP A 67 17.87 1.84 5.53
C TRP A 67 18.67 2.70 4.56
N CYS A 68 18.98 2.16 3.38
CA CYS A 68 19.53 2.90 2.26
C CYS A 68 18.65 2.64 1.04
N GLU A 69 18.40 3.68 0.25
CA GLU A 69 17.71 3.58 -1.03
C GLU A 69 18.59 2.90 -2.10
N ALA A 70 17.98 2.49 -3.22
CA ALA A 70 18.64 1.83 -4.34
C ALA A 70 18.27 2.43 -5.70
N ASP A 71 18.17 3.76 -5.78
CA ASP A 71 18.06 4.48 -7.03
C ASP A 71 19.32 4.22 -7.90
N ALA A 72 19.13 3.49 -8.99
CA ALA A 72 20.22 3.05 -9.85
C ALA A 72 20.97 4.20 -10.56
N GLY A 73 20.46 5.44 -10.51
CA GLY A 73 20.99 6.57 -11.28
C GLY A 73 21.12 7.88 -10.53
N GLY A 74 20.91 7.91 -9.21
CA GLY A 74 20.85 9.16 -8.49
C GLY A 74 20.88 9.01 -6.98
N PRO A 75 20.73 10.14 -6.26
CA PRO A 75 20.85 10.17 -4.82
C PRO A 75 19.55 9.78 -4.09
N GLY A 76 18.62 9.11 -4.78
CA GLY A 76 17.34 8.71 -4.21
C GLY A 76 16.35 9.85 -3.97
N ILE A 77 16.37 10.92 -4.78
CA ILE A 77 15.31 11.95 -4.67
C ILE A 77 13.96 11.34 -5.05
N GLY A 78 12.98 11.49 -4.15
CA GLY A 78 11.65 10.90 -4.27
C GLY A 78 11.55 9.49 -3.68
N GLU A 79 12.67 8.89 -3.25
CA GLU A 79 12.65 7.64 -2.50
C GLU A 79 12.13 7.89 -1.08
N ALA A 80 11.41 6.92 -0.53
CA ALA A 80 10.70 7.09 0.73
C ALA A 80 10.61 5.79 1.54
N VAL A 81 10.55 5.95 2.86
CA VAL A 81 10.14 4.90 3.81
C VAL A 81 8.79 5.26 4.40
N THR A 82 7.90 4.27 4.47
CA THR A 82 6.57 4.39 5.07
C THR A 82 6.47 3.44 6.25
N VAL A 83 6.04 3.97 7.39
CA VAL A 83 5.71 3.23 8.61
C VAL A 83 4.20 3.25 8.77
N GLU A 84 3.60 2.07 8.92
CA GLU A 84 2.19 1.90 9.23
C GLU A 84 2.04 1.31 10.64
N PHE A 85 1.17 1.93 11.43
CA PHE A 85 0.83 1.48 12.77
C PHE A 85 -0.47 0.68 12.74
N ALA A 86 -0.58 -0.33 13.60
CA ALA A 86 -1.79 -1.15 13.72
C ALA A 86 -3.01 -0.31 14.16
N GLN A 87 -2.78 0.81 14.85
CA GLN A 87 -3.77 1.81 15.24
C GLN A 87 -3.16 3.23 15.12
N PRO A 88 -3.96 4.29 14.95
CA PRO A 88 -3.47 5.66 14.94
C PRO A 88 -2.66 6.02 16.22
N VAL A 89 -1.51 6.65 16.04
CA VAL A 89 -0.57 7.03 17.11
C VAL A 89 -0.57 8.54 17.30
N SER A 90 -0.63 9.01 18.55
CA SER A 90 -0.51 10.43 18.89
C SER A 90 0.89 10.79 19.39
N PHE A 91 1.50 11.82 18.80
CA PHE A 91 2.87 12.28 19.08
C PHE A 91 2.98 13.79 18.89
N ASP A 92 3.97 14.43 19.53
CA ASP A 92 4.26 15.87 19.35
C ASP A 92 5.68 16.16 18.84
N GLU A 93 6.46 15.11 18.60
CA GLU A 93 7.79 15.20 18.01
C GLU A 93 8.16 13.88 17.30
N ILE A 94 8.81 13.99 16.14
CA ILE A 94 9.58 12.90 15.52
C ILE A 94 11.05 13.23 15.71
N GLN A 95 11.85 12.27 16.15
CA GLN A 95 13.30 12.38 16.08
C GLN A 95 13.83 11.43 15.02
N ILE A 96 14.81 11.90 14.23
CA ILE A 96 15.38 11.17 13.10
C ILE A 96 16.91 11.16 13.24
N VAL A 97 17.54 10.02 12.97
CA VAL A 97 18.99 9.90 12.77
C VAL A 97 19.24 9.83 11.27
N ASN A 98 19.79 10.91 10.75
CA ASN A 98 20.04 11.11 9.32
C ASN A 98 21.31 10.37 8.87
N GLY A 99 21.39 10.00 7.59
CA GLY A 99 22.57 9.38 6.99
C GLY A 99 22.84 7.97 7.50
N PHE A 100 24.00 7.42 7.13
CA PHE A 100 24.53 6.15 7.65
C PHE A 100 25.38 6.40 8.90
N ALA A 101 24.72 6.63 10.03
CA ALA A 101 25.30 7.11 11.29
C ALA A 101 25.90 5.97 12.16
N SER A 102 26.60 5.03 11.54
CA SER A 102 27.18 3.85 12.22
C SER A 102 28.44 4.15 13.06
N GLY A 103 28.75 5.43 13.28
CA GLY A 103 29.91 5.89 14.07
C GLY A 103 31.27 5.67 13.40
N ASN A 104 31.28 5.36 12.10
CA ASN A 104 32.47 5.27 11.26
C ASN A 104 32.38 6.30 10.12
N ASP A 105 33.25 6.20 9.11
CA ASP A 105 33.31 7.19 8.04
C ASP A 105 32.23 7.04 6.95
N TYR A 106 31.25 6.14 7.10
CA TYR A 106 30.13 6.00 6.14
C TYR A 106 29.24 7.24 6.10
N TYR A 107 29.03 7.94 7.22
CA TYR A 107 28.17 9.12 7.27
C TYR A 107 28.55 10.20 6.23
N HIS A 108 29.84 10.51 6.08
CA HIS A 108 30.34 11.48 5.10
C HIS A 108 30.66 10.87 3.72
N LYS A 109 30.69 9.54 3.61
CA LYS A 109 30.89 8.85 2.33
C LYS A 109 29.60 8.71 1.55
N ASN A 110 28.49 8.43 2.22
CA ASN A 110 27.14 8.35 1.66
C ASN A 110 26.48 9.72 1.59
N ASN A 111 25.39 9.82 0.84
CA ASN A 111 24.53 10.98 0.86
C ASN A 111 23.74 11.02 2.19
N ARG A 112 23.37 12.23 2.61
CA ARG A 112 22.56 12.49 3.82
C ARG A 112 21.36 13.31 3.40
N VAL A 113 20.20 13.11 4.01
CA VAL A 113 18.99 13.87 3.65
C VAL A 113 19.16 15.33 4.10
N ALA A 114 19.01 16.29 3.19
CA ALA A 114 19.01 17.72 3.50
C ALA A 114 17.59 18.24 3.70
N GLU A 115 16.64 17.77 2.89
CA GLU A 115 15.23 18.12 2.98
C GLU A 115 14.40 16.83 2.91
N LEU A 116 13.52 16.66 3.89
CA LEU A 116 12.66 15.50 4.06
C LEU A 116 11.20 15.94 4.00
N LYS A 117 10.43 15.38 3.08
CA LYS A 117 8.97 15.55 3.07
C LYS A 117 8.34 14.53 3.99
N LEU A 118 7.79 15.01 5.10
CA LEU A 118 7.01 14.21 6.03
C LEU A 118 5.55 14.22 5.60
N THR A 119 4.96 13.04 5.47
CA THR A 119 3.54 12.84 5.23
C THR A 119 2.93 12.03 6.36
N GLN A 120 1.78 12.46 6.88
CA GLN A 120 1.07 11.84 8.00
C GLN A 120 -0.39 11.61 7.59
N VAL A 121 -0.89 10.39 7.80
CA VAL A 121 -2.27 10.01 7.43
C VAL A 121 -2.96 9.31 8.61
N ALA A 122 -4.20 9.69 8.92
CA ALA A 122 -5.08 9.01 9.87
C ALA A 122 -6.54 9.06 9.37
N GLY A 123 -7.04 7.94 8.85
CA GLY A 123 -8.34 7.92 8.17
C GLY A 123 -8.35 8.91 7.00
N GLU A 124 -9.35 9.79 6.95
CA GLU A 124 -9.46 10.86 5.93
C GLU A 124 -8.56 12.07 6.24
N HIS A 125 -7.91 12.13 7.40
CA HIS A 125 -7.05 13.24 7.77
C HIS A 125 -5.64 13.04 7.23
N PHE A 126 -5.13 14.09 6.58
CA PHE A 126 -3.85 14.07 5.88
C PHE A 126 -3.06 15.36 6.17
N GLN A 127 -1.75 15.25 6.42
CA GLN A 127 -0.82 16.38 6.49
C GLN A 127 0.49 16.07 5.77
N GLN A 128 1.05 17.07 5.07
CA GLN A 128 2.34 16.97 4.41
C GLN A 128 3.13 18.26 4.56
N LYS A 129 4.43 18.13 4.88
CA LYS A 129 5.34 19.27 5.01
C LYS A 129 6.80 18.84 4.87
N SER A 130 7.60 19.70 4.24
CA SER A 130 9.05 19.54 4.14
C SER A 130 9.77 20.09 5.38
N TYR A 131 10.77 19.35 5.85
CA TYR A 131 11.62 19.70 6.98
C TYR A 131 13.09 19.61 6.59
N THR A 132 13.90 20.56 7.05
CA THR A 132 15.35 20.53 6.85
C THR A 132 16.00 19.73 7.98
N LEU A 133 16.81 18.74 7.61
CA LEU A 133 17.72 18.07 8.54
C LEU A 133 19.09 18.73 8.45
N LYS A 134 19.77 18.88 9.58
CA LYS A 134 21.12 19.43 9.64
C LYS A 134 22.12 18.39 9.12
N ASP A 135 23.14 18.88 8.41
CA ASP A 135 24.36 18.12 8.15
C ASP A 135 25.22 18.00 9.42
N ASP A 136 26.24 17.14 9.36
CA ASP A 136 27.23 16.96 10.44
C ASP A 136 26.63 16.64 11.82
N THR A 137 25.49 15.94 11.84
CA THR A 137 24.78 15.53 13.06
C THR A 137 24.42 14.05 12.97
N GLU A 138 25.33 13.19 13.44
CA GLU A 138 25.22 11.71 13.52
C GLU A 138 24.36 11.23 14.71
N GLY A 139 23.30 11.95 15.03
CA GLY A 139 22.42 11.62 16.15
C GLY A 139 21.02 12.18 15.96
N TRP A 140 20.21 12.07 17.01
CA TRP A 140 18.81 12.50 16.99
C TRP A 140 18.66 13.97 16.60
N GLN A 141 17.88 14.21 15.55
CA GLN A 141 17.42 15.53 15.12
C GLN A 141 15.92 15.63 15.30
N SER A 142 15.46 16.69 15.94
CA SER A 142 14.05 16.89 16.28
C SER A 142 13.26 17.58 15.18
N VAL A 143 12.12 16.99 14.85
CA VAL A 143 11.00 17.58 14.13
C VAL A 143 9.85 17.73 15.13
N SER A 144 9.72 18.90 15.74
CA SER A 144 8.69 19.18 16.75
C SER A 144 7.44 19.84 16.14
N PHE A 145 6.27 19.49 16.65
CA PHE A 145 5.00 20.08 16.23
C PHE A 145 4.44 21.00 17.31
N GLY A 146 3.81 22.11 16.91
CA GLY A 146 3.21 23.06 17.85
C GLY A 146 1.99 22.51 18.61
N LEU A 147 1.38 21.45 18.07
CA LEU A 147 0.26 20.71 18.65
C LEU A 147 0.49 19.21 18.43
N PRO A 148 -0.05 18.33 19.29
CA PRO A 148 -0.02 16.90 19.05
C PRO A 148 -0.62 16.55 17.69
N GLN A 149 0.07 15.67 16.96
CA GLN A 149 -0.37 15.07 15.72
C GLN A 149 -0.97 13.69 16.01
N THR A 150 -1.75 13.17 15.06
CA THR A 150 -2.22 11.79 15.05
C THR A 150 -1.99 11.23 13.66
N ALA A 151 -1.34 10.07 13.57
CA ALA A 151 -1.08 9.39 12.31
C ALA A 151 -1.15 7.88 12.50
N GLN A 152 -1.82 7.18 11.58
CA GLN A 152 -1.69 5.74 11.40
C GLN A 152 -0.57 5.41 10.42
N THR A 153 -0.28 6.31 9.48
CA THR A 153 0.81 6.16 8.52
C THR A 153 1.72 7.38 8.55
N ILE A 154 3.03 7.14 8.55
CA ILE A 154 4.08 8.16 8.41
C ILE A 154 4.95 7.79 7.22
N THR A 155 5.11 8.72 6.27
CA THR A 155 6.04 8.57 5.15
C THR A 155 7.13 9.64 5.23
N LEU A 156 8.38 9.21 5.13
CA LEU A 156 9.59 10.04 5.09
C LEU A 156 10.16 9.96 3.67
N GLU A 157 9.97 11.01 2.86
CA GLU A 157 10.46 11.08 1.48
C GLU A 157 11.66 12.03 1.35
N ILE A 158 12.68 11.61 0.59
CA ILE A 158 13.90 12.38 0.33
C ILE A 158 13.63 13.43 -0.75
N GLU A 159 13.67 14.73 -0.41
CA GLU A 159 13.51 15.81 -1.40
C GLU A 159 14.84 16.41 -1.84
N LYS A 160 15.82 16.47 -0.94
CA LYS A 160 17.16 16.99 -1.22
C LYS A 160 18.19 16.24 -0.38
N VAL A 161 19.44 16.22 -0.86
CA VAL A 161 20.56 15.56 -0.16
C VAL A 161 21.76 16.49 0.01
N TYR A 162 22.52 16.27 1.08
CA TYR A 162 23.91 16.65 1.18
C TYR A 162 24.75 15.55 0.53
N LYS A 163 25.50 15.92 -0.51
CA LYS A 163 26.27 14.95 -1.28
C LYS A 163 27.41 14.35 -0.43
N GLY A 164 27.53 13.03 -0.46
CA GLY A 164 28.62 12.26 0.10
C GLY A 164 29.88 12.37 -0.73
N SER A 165 30.99 11.91 -0.15
CA SER A 165 32.30 11.94 -0.80
C SER A 165 32.58 10.73 -1.69
N LYS A 166 31.80 9.64 -1.59
CA LYS A 166 32.12 8.38 -2.26
C LYS A 166 30.93 7.65 -2.87
N TYR A 167 29.86 7.45 -2.11
CA TYR A 167 28.69 6.67 -2.51
C TYR A 167 27.53 7.62 -2.79
N ASP A 168 26.75 7.33 -3.84
CA ASP A 168 25.57 8.13 -4.17
C ASP A 168 24.31 7.65 -3.43
N ASP A 169 24.41 6.58 -2.65
CA ASP A 169 23.28 6.09 -1.85
C ASP A 169 22.98 7.04 -0.68
N THR A 170 21.71 7.35 -0.46
CA THR A 170 21.18 8.10 0.68
C THR A 170 20.61 7.15 1.73
N CYS A 171 20.95 7.37 2.99
CA CYS A 171 20.50 6.49 4.06
C CYS A 171 19.80 7.27 5.19
N LEU A 172 18.93 6.58 5.92
CA LEU A 172 18.35 7.01 7.20
C LEU A 172 18.61 5.89 8.21
N SER A 173 19.23 6.24 9.34
CA SER A 173 19.62 5.22 10.33
C SER A 173 18.47 4.88 11.26
N ASP A 174 17.70 5.87 11.73
CA ASP A 174 16.71 5.64 12.78
C ASP A 174 15.64 6.73 12.82
N MET A 175 14.48 6.41 13.39
CA MET A 175 13.43 7.33 13.76
C MET A 175 12.73 6.89 15.04
N ARG A 176 12.21 7.86 15.80
CA ARG A 176 11.32 7.58 16.94
C ARG A 176 10.28 8.66 17.10
N LEU A 177 9.13 8.28 17.67
CA LEU A 177 8.09 9.21 18.06
C LEU A 177 8.24 9.57 19.54
N LEU A 178 7.95 10.82 19.88
CA LEU A 178 7.87 11.28 21.25
C LEU A 178 6.52 11.95 21.51
N TYR A 179 6.08 11.83 22.76
CA TYR A 179 4.96 12.60 23.30
C TYR A 179 5.40 13.27 24.60
N LYS A 180 5.37 14.60 24.65
CA LYS A 180 5.81 15.41 25.81
C LYS A 180 7.22 15.05 26.26
N GLY A 181 8.13 14.84 25.30
CA GLY A 181 9.53 14.52 25.53
C GLY A 181 9.82 13.08 25.97
N LYS A 182 8.83 12.18 25.95
CA LYS A 182 9.01 10.76 26.22
C LYS A 182 8.93 9.94 24.92
N PRO A 183 9.93 9.10 24.61
CA PRO A 183 9.82 8.17 23.50
C PRO A 183 8.63 7.23 23.63
N ILE A 184 7.89 7.04 22.54
CA ILE A 184 6.84 6.05 22.40
C ILE A 184 7.51 4.76 21.91
N PRO A 185 7.51 3.67 22.70
CA PRO A 185 8.12 2.41 22.27
C PRO A 185 7.41 1.83 21.05
N PHE A 186 8.19 1.39 20.07
CA PHE A 186 7.67 0.56 18.98
C PHE A 186 7.64 -0.91 19.40
N THR A 187 6.57 -1.61 19.02
CA THR A 187 6.38 -3.05 19.25
C THR A 187 6.21 -3.77 17.92
N ASN A 188 6.31 -5.11 17.93
CA ASN A 188 6.27 -5.97 16.73
C ASN A 188 7.49 -5.85 15.77
N ILE A 189 8.55 -5.13 16.14
CA ILE A 189 9.76 -4.92 15.31
C ILE A 189 10.45 -6.24 14.92
N ALA A 190 10.62 -7.17 15.86
CA ALA A 190 11.36 -8.42 15.61
C ALA A 190 10.69 -9.32 14.56
N ALA A 191 9.36 -9.38 14.54
CA ALA A 191 8.62 -10.18 13.58
C ALA A 191 8.74 -9.60 12.17
N ILE A 192 8.57 -8.29 12.02
CA ILE A 192 8.72 -7.59 10.74
C ILE A 192 10.15 -7.71 10.23
N ARG A 193 11.15 -7.56 11.11
CA ARG A 193 12.57 -7.70 10.77
C ARG A 193 12.90 -9.06 10.19
N ALA A 194 12.44 -10.14 10.84
CA ALA A 194 12.71 -11.49 10.36
C ALA A 194 12.20 -11.71 8.93
N VAL A 195 11.03 -11.16 8.59
CA VAL A 195 10.46 -11.23 7.24
C VAL A 195 11.26 -10.38 6.25
N GLN A 196 11.60 -9.13 6.61
CA GLN A 196 12.32 -8.24 5.70
C GLN A 196 13.74 -8.71 5.42
N GLU A 197 14.50 -9.14 6.44
CA GLU A 197 15.85 -9.66 6.21
C GLU A 197 15.86 -10.91 5.32
N GLU A 198 14.85 -11.78 5.46
CA GLU A 198 14.71 -12.92 4.56
C GLU A 198 14.40 -12.47 3.13
N ASN A 199 13.52 -11.48 2.96
CA ASN A 199 13.25 -10.89 1.65
C ASN A 199 14.52 -10.29 1.04
N SER A 200 15.28 -9.48 1.78
CA SER A 200 16.55 -8.90 1.31
C SER A 200 17.54 -9.99 0.89
N ARG A 201 17.61 -11.11 1.64
CA ARG A 201 18.47 -12.25 1.27
C ARG A 201 18.03 -12.94 -0.02
N LEU A 202 16.73 -12.98 -0.30
CA LEU A 202 16.22 -13.50 -1.57
C LEU A 202 16.51 -12.55 -2.72
N MET A 203 16.41 -11.24 -2.50
CA MET A 203 16.79 -10.21 -3.50
C MET A 203 18.29 -10.28 -3.87
N LEU A 204 19.15 -10.92 -3.06
CA LEU A 204 20.55 -11.18 -3.42
C LEU A 204 20.73 -12.32 -4.43
N GLN A 205 19.73 -13.19 -4.57
CA GLN A 205 19.81 -14.38 -5.43
C GLN A 205 19.29 -14.12 -6.84
N GLU A 206 18.51 -13.05 -7.02
CA GLU A 206 17.82 -12.70 -8.26
C GLU A 206 17.91 -11.20 -8.48
N ASP A 207 18.49 -10.79 -9.60
CA ASP A 207 18.55 -9.38 -9.97
C ASP A 207 17.18 -8.83 -10.42
N SER A 208 17.08 -7.50 -10.45
CA SER A 208 15.81 -6.80 -10.68
C SER A 208 15.25 -6.98 -12.08
N GLU A 209 16.09 -7.24 -13.08
CA GLU A 209 15.62 -7.48 -14.45
C GLU A 209 15.07 -8.90 -14.58
N ASN A 210 15.74 -9.90 -14.02
CA ASN A 210 15.23 -11.26 -13.94
C ASN A 210 13.90 -11.31 -13.17
N PHE A 211 13.78 -10.60 -12.04
CA PHE A 211 12.53 -10.50 -11.29
C PHE A 211 11.39 -9.94 -12.16
N LYS A 212 11.64 -8.85 -12.91
CA LYS A 212 10.61 -8.25 -13.78
C LYS A 212 10.20 -9.22 -14.90
N GLU A 213 11.15 -9.93 -15.50
CA GLU A 213 10.87 -10.95 -16.51
C GLU A 213 10.02 -12.10 -15.94
N HIS A 214 10.40 -12.64 -14.79
CA HIS A 214 9.65 -13.71 -14.12
C HIS A 214 8.26 -13.24 -13.65
N PHE A 215 8.13 -12.01 -13.13
CA PHE A 215 6.85 -11.43 -12.76
C PHE A 215 5.95 -11.24 -13.99
N ALA A 216 6.51 -10.78 -15.11
CA ALA A 216 5.78 -10.66 -16.38
C ALA A 216 5.29 -12.00 -16.93
N ALA A 217 6.03 -13.10 -16.65
CA ALA A 217 5.64 -14.45 -17.06
C ALA A 217 4.40 -15.00 -16.32
N LEU A 218 3.99 -14.37 -15.21
CA LEU A 218 2.76 -14.75 -14.50
C LEU A 218 1.48 -14.30 -15.22
N TYR A 219 1.56 -13.30 -16.09
CA TYR A 219 0.40 -12.76 -16.78
C TYR A 219 -0.09 -13.69 -17.88
N LYS A 220 -1.42 -13.81 -18.01
CA LYS A 220 -2.03 -14.30 -19.25
C LYS A 220 -2.11 -13.15 -20.24
N ARG A 221 -1.61 -13.40 -21.46
CA ARG A 221 -1.69 -12.44 -22.56
C ARG A 221 -3.11 -12.30 -23.10
N SER A 222 -3.50 -11.08 -23.42
CA SER A 222 -4.77 -10.88 -24.12
C SER A 222 -4.74 -11.50 -25.53
N GLU A 223 -5.80 -12.24 -25.88
CA GLU A 223 -5.94 -12.87 -27.20
C GLU A 223 -6.24 -11.86 -28.31
N ASP A 224 -6.91 -10.76 -27.99
CA ASP A 224 -7.33 -9.74 -28.95
C ASP A 224 -6.24 -8.71 -29.29
N GLY A 225 -5.13 -8.72 -28.54
CA GLY A 225 -4.03 -7.76 -28.62
C GLY A 225 -4.41 -6.30 -28.29
N ASN A 226 -5.64 -6.04 -27.85
CA ASN A 226 -6.18 -4.70 -27.55
C ASN A 226 -6.61 -4.54 -26.09
N SER A 227 -6.75 -5.63 -25.35
CA SER A 227 -7.07 -5.65 -23.92
C SER A 227 -5.80 -5.86 -23.06
N ASP A 228 -5.90 -5.49 -21.79
CA ASP A 228 -4.82 -5.67 -20.82
C ASP A 228 -4.50 -7.15 -20.60
N ASP A 229 -3.22 -7.47 -20.50
CA ASP A 229 -2.78 -8.74 -19.94
C ASP A 229 -3.18 -8.79 -18.47
N THR A 230 -3.60 -9.95 -18.00
CA THR A 230 -4.14 -10.06 -16.63
C THR A 230 -3.46 -11.16 -15.84
N LEU A 231 -3.12 -10.82 -14.59
CA LEU A 231 -2.66 -11.73 -13.57
C LEU A 231 -3.72 -11.79 -12.47
N TYR A 232 -4.27 -12.99 -12.27
CA TYR A 232 -5.17 -13.28 -11.16
C TYR A 232 -4.47 -14.15 -10.15
N ILE A 233 -4.52 -13.71 -8.89
CA ILE A 233 -3.91 -14.42 -7.78
C ILE A 233 -4.90 -14.51 -6.64
N VAL A 234 -4.98 -15.66 -5.98
CA VAL A 234 -5.96 -15.91 -4.90
C VAL A 234 -5.29 -16.57 -3.70
N ASN A 235 -5.69 -16.20 -2.49
CA ASN A 235 -5.26 -16.87 -1.27
C ASN A 235 -6.20 -18.04 -0.93
N ASP A 236 -5.85 -18.79 0.12
CA ASP A 236 -6.64 -19.93 0.60
C ASP A 236 -8.03 -19.52 1.12
N SER A 237 -8.21 -18.24 1.47
CA SER A 237 -9.51 -17.70 1.88
C SER A 237 -10.39 -17.27 0.70
N GLY A 238 -9.91 -17.42 -0.54
CA GLY A 238 -10.61 -17.07 -1.78
C GLY A 238 -10.56 -15.59 -2.14
N TYR A 239 -9.92 -14.74 -1.34
CA TYR A 239 -9.64 -13.36 -1.72
C TYR A 239 -8.52 -13.31 -2.73
N GLY A 240 -8.55 -12.33 -3.64
CA GLY A 240 -7.58 -12.29 -4.70
C GLY A 240 -7.21 -10.89 -5.14
N TYR A 241 -6.08 -10.79 -5.83
CA TYR A 241 -5.75 -9.58 -6.56
C TYR A 241 -6.05 -9.75 -8.04
N ILE A 242 -6.55 -8.69 -8.64
CA ILE A 242 -6.54 -8.51 -10.10
C ILE A 242 -5.45 -7.51 -10.41
N ILE A 243 -4.45 -7.96 -11.15
CA ILE A 243 -3.39 -7.10 -11.65
C ILE A 243 -3.50 -7.06 -13.17
N LYS A 244 -3.72 -5.87 -13.71
CA LYS A 244 -3.81 -5.63 -15.15
C LYS A 244 -2.60 -4.88 -15.66
N ASN A 245 -2.12 -5.30 -16.82
CA ASN A 245 -0.95 -4.75 -17.46
C ASN A 245 -1.25 -4.48 -18.93
N LEU A 246 -1.27 -3.20 -19.30
CA LEU A 246 -1.43 -2.80 -20.69
C LEU A 246 -0.07 -2.79 -21.37
N MET A 247 0.07 -3.57 -22.43
CA MET A 247 1.25 -3.52 -23.29
C MET A 247 1.20 -2.27 -24.17
N GLY A 248 2.17 -1.37 -23.97
CA GLY A 248 2.35 -0.21 -24.82
C GLY A 248 2.86 -0.57 -26.21
N SER A 249 2.64 0.31 -27.19
CA SER A 249 3.20 0.19 -28.54
C SER A 249 4.73 0.28 -28.60
N ASP A 250 5.35 0.74 -27.51
CA ASP A 250 6.79 0.73 -27.24
C ASP A 250 7.31 -0.65 -26.78
N GLY A 251 6.43 -1.64 -26.64
CA GLY A 251 6.74 -2.97 -26.13
C GLY A 251 6.91 -3.03 -24.61
N GLN A 252 6.66 -1.93 -23.89
CA GLN A 252 6.75 -1.89 -22.43
C GLN A 252 5.35 -2.05 -21.82
N GLY A 253 5.22 -3.00 -20.89
CA GLY A 253 4.00 -3.17 -20.09
C GLY A 253 3.88 -2.07 -19.03
N ARG A 254 2.68 -1.51 -18.89
CA ARG A 254 2.31 -0.58 -17.83
C ARG A 254 1.17 -1.17 -17.01
N MET A 255 1.38 -1.35 -15.71
CA MET A 255 0.30 -1.77 -14.81
C MET A 255 -0.78 -0.69 -14.75
N THR A 256 -2.01 -1.07 -15.10
CA THR A 256 -3.18 -0.19 -15.16
C THR A 256 -4.08 -0.35 -13.95
N LYS A 257 -4.02 -1.49 -13.28
CA LYS A 257 -4.84 -1.79 -12.10
C LYS A 257 -4.15 -2.79 -11.19
N VAL A 258 -4.22 -2.53 -9.89
CA VAL A 258 -3.97 -3.49 -8.83
C VAL A 258 -5.13 -3.34 -7.85
N SER A 259 -6.05 -4.31 -7.85
CA SER A 259 -7.20 -4.31 -6.95
C SER A 259 -7.21 -5.56 -6.09
N TYR A 260 -7.45 -5.39 -4.79
CA TYR A 260 -7.75 -6.49 -3.88
C TYR A 260 -9.26 -6.71 -3.87
N GLU A 261 -9.67 -7.87 -4.36
CA GLU A 261 -11.06 -8.20 -4.62
C GLU A 261 -11.56 -9.27 -3.66
N GLN A 262 -12.83 -9.12 -3.26
CA GLN A 262 -13.48 -10.06 -2.38
C GLN A 262 -14.16 -11.18 -3.19
N PRO A 263 -14.12 -12.43 -2.70
CA PRO A 263 -14.86 -13.51 -3.32
C PRO A 263 -16.36 -13.31 -3.14
N MET A 264 -17.16 -13.74 -4.12
CA MET A 264 -18.61 -13.80 -3.94
C MET A 264 -18.97 -14.75 -2.79
N PRO A 265 -19.85 -14.38 -1.85
CA PRO A 265 -20.35 -15.31 -0.85
C PRO A 265 -20.98 -16.54 -1.52
N GLN A 266 -20.61 -17.76 -1.08
CA GLN A 266 -21.08 -19.01 -1.70
C GLN A 266 -22.60 -19.07 -1.87
N LYS A 267 -23.37 -18.58 -0.89
CA LYS A 267 -24.85 -18.53 -0.99
C LYS A 267 -25.36 -17.73 -2.19
N ARG A 268 -24.64 -16.67 -2.60
CA ARG A 268 -24.96 -15.87 -3.79
C ARG A 268 -24.54 -16.57 -5.06
N VAL A 269 -23.38 -17.23 -5.07
CA VAL A 269 -22.98 -18.14 -6.16
C VAL A 269 -24.07 -19.19 -6.37
N ASP A 270 -24.49 -19.89 -5.31
CA ASP A 270 -25.56 -20.89 -5.37
C ASP A 270 -26.91 -20.32 -5.83
N ALA A 271 -27.23 -19.07 -5.46
CA ALA A 271 -28.44 -18.39 -5.91
C ALA A 271 -28.41 -18.08 -7.40
N TYR A 272 -27.25 -17.68 -7.92
CA TYR A 272 -27.00 -17.50 -9.35
C TYR A 272 -27.11 -18.83 -10.11
N LEU A 273 -26.49 -19.92 -9.61
CA LEU A 273 -26.61 -21.24 -10.23
C LEU A 273 -28.07 -21.70 -10.33
N ARG A 274 -28.87 -21.43 -9.30
CA ARG A 274 -30.32 -21.74 -9.28
C ARG A 274 -31.17 -20.84 -10.18
N SER A 275 -30.76 -19.60 -10.46
CA SER A 275 -31.53 -18.70 -11.34
C SER A 275 -31.34 -19.08 -12.82
N LYS A 276 -30.20 -19.66 -13.18
CA LYS A 276 -29.91 -20.17 -14.54
C LYS A 276 -30.75 -21.39 -14.94
N GLU A 277 -31.27 -22.16 -13.99
CA GLU A 277 -32.25 -23.23 -14.27
C GLU A 277 -33.66 -22.70 -14.61
N LYS A 278 -33.93 -21.40 -14.44
CA LYS A 278 -35.30 -20.82 -14.44
C LYS A 278 -35.50 -19.59 -15.34
N GLU A 279 -34.64 -19.34 -16.33
CA GLU A 279 -34.59 -18.06 -17.06
C GLU A 279 -35.96 -17.46 -17.44
N ASP A 280 -36.17 -16.22 -16.98
CA ASP A 280 -36.88 -15.14 -17.70
C ASP A 280 -36.42 -13.72 -17.24
N ASP A 281 -35.75 -13.53 -16.09
CA ASP A 281 -35.43 -12.17 -15.56
C ASP A 281 -33.93 -11.86 -15.31
N ILE A 282 -33.05 -11.94 -16.33
CA ILE A 282 -31.70 -11.32 -16.26
C ILE A 282 -31.31 -10.72 -17.63
N TYR A 283 -31.07 -9.41 -17.67
CA TYR A 283 -30.73 -8.64 -18.87
C TYR A 283 -29.21 -8.47 -19.04
N PHE A 284 -28.76 -8.47 -20.30
CA PHE A 284 -27.35 -8.37 -20.71
C PHE A 284 -27.20 -7.23 -21.74
N GLY A 285 -26.54 -6.12 -21.40
CA GLY A 285 -26.30 -4.98 -22.31
C GLY A 285 -26.04 -3.66 -21.59
N ASP A 286 -25.53 -2.66 -22.31
CA ASP A 286 -25.18 -1.31 -21.83
C ASP A 286 -26.25 -0.75 -20.87
N CYS A 287 -25.77 -0.32 -19.70
CA CYS A 287 -26.57 0.04 -18.55
C CYS A 287 -27.21 1.42 -18.71
N ASP A 288 -28.51 1.45 -19.03
CA ASP A 288 -29.34 2.67 -19.01
C ASP A 288 -30.55 2.59 -18.06
N ASP A 289 -30.79 1.50 -17.32
CA ASP A 289 -31.99 1.37 -16.47
C ASP A 289 -31.72 1.00 -14.99
N GLU A 290 -32.56 1.60 -14.14
CA GLU A 290 -32.50 1.82 -12.67
C GLU A 290 -32.86 0.60 -11.77
N ASP A 291 -32.24 -0.56 -11.95
CA ASP A 291 -32.36 -1.66 -10.97
C ASP A 291 -30.98 -2.21 -10.57
N ARG A 292 -30.81 -2.56 -9.28
CA ARG A 292 -29.58 -3.16 -8.72
C ARG A 292 -29.29 -4.52 -9.35
N LEU A 293 -28.61 -4.52 -10.49
CA LEU A 293 -28.36 -5.69 -11.32
C LEU A 293 -26.92 -6.19 -11.16
N LEU A 294 -26.76 -7.51 -11.15
CA LEU A 294 -25.47 -8.20 -11.25
C LEU A 294 -25.11 -8.30 -12.74
N ALA A 295 -24.11 -7.54 -13.18
CA ALA A 295 -23.60 -7.61 -14.54
C ALA A 295 -22.34 -8.50 -14.59
N PHE A 296 -22.34 -9.49 -15.47
CA PHE A 296 -21.17 -10.32 -15.75
C PHE A 296 -20.54 -9.86 -17.05
N LYS A 297 -19.20 -9.90 -17.14
CA LYS A 297 -18.48 -9.58 -18.38
C LYS A 297 -18.35 -10.86 -19.22
N GLY A 298 -19.20 -11.04 -20.24
CA GLY A 298 -19.15 -12.17 -21.19
C GLY A 298 -20.52 -12.66 -21.68
N ASP A 299 -20.55 -13.46 -22.75
CA ASP A 299 -21.75 -14.17 -23.24
C ASP A 299 -21.96 -15.44 -22.39
N VAL A 300 -23.08 -15.51 -21.66
CA VAL A 300 -23.36 -16.57 -20.67
C VAL A 300 -24.22 -17.70 -21.28
N LYS A 301 -24.57 -17.63 -22.57
CA LYS A 301 -25.29 -18.73 -23.24
C LYS A 301 -24.37 -19.95 -23.38
N GLY A 302 -24.68 -21.02 -22.64
CA GLY A 302 -23.87 -22.25 -22.60
C GLY A 302 -22.89 -22.33 -21.41
N TYR A 303 -23.06 -21.45 -20.42
CA TYR A 303 -22.26 -21.41 -19.19
C TYR A 303 -22.41 -22.69 -18.35
N ASP A 304 -21.28 -23.30 -18.00
CA ASP A 304 -21.18 -24.44 -17.09
C ASP A 304 -20.31 -24.02 -15.87
N PRO A 305 -20.87 -24.00 -14.66
CA PRO A 305 -20.15 -23.58 -13.46
C PRO A 305 -18.99 -24.50 -13.06
N ASP A 306 -18.99 -25.76 -13.49
CA ASP A 306 -17.88 -26.69 -13.22
C ASP A 306 -16.58 -26.26 -13.96
N ASN A 307 -16.71 -25.34 -14.93
CA ASN A 307 -15.58 -24.74 -15.63
C ASN A 307 -14.85 -23.65 -14.84
N TYR A 308 -15.37 -23.21 -13.68
CA TYR A 308 -14.81 -22.10 -12.91
C TYR A 308 -14.46 -22.52 -11.47
N ASP A 309 -13.28 -22.10 -11.01
CA ASP A 309 -12.84 -22.29 -9.63
C ASP A 309 -13.21 -21.10 -8.73
N TYR A 310 -13.36 -19.91 -9.32
CA TYR A 310 -13.54 -18.65 -8.58
C TYR A 310 -14.56 -17.71 -9.20
N PHE A 311 -15.25 -16.99 -8.31
CA PHE A 311 -16.17 -15.90 -8.63
C PHE A 311 -15.66 -14.63 -7.97
N ILE A 312 -15.01 -13.77 -8.76
CA ILE A 312 -14.33 -12.58 -8.26
C ILE A 312 -15.15 -11.34 -8.61
N HIS A 313 -15.42 -10.50 -7.60
CA HIS A 313 -16.00 -9.19 -7.83
C HIS A 313 -14.96 -8.30 -8.50
N GLU A 314 -15.21 -7.83 -9.70
CA GLU A 314 -14.41 -6.76 -10.27
C GLU A 314 -15.10 -5.43 -9.98
N ARG A 315 -14.50 -4.62 -9.12
CA ARG A 315 -14.99 -3.26 -8.88
C ARG A 315 -14.67 -2.36 -10.08
N PHE A 316 -15.69 -1.73 -10.64
CA PHE A 316 -15.52 -0.56 -11.49
C PHE A 316 -15.33 0.67 -10.61
N SER A 317 -14.18 1.34 -10.72
CA SER A 317 -14.00 2.69 -10.19
C SER A 317 -13.82 3.66 -11.34
N TYR A 318 -14.61 4.74 -11.34
CA TYR A 318 -14.39 5.89 -12.22
C TYR A 318 -13.62 6.94 -11.42
N ASP A 319 -12.36 6.64 -11.15
CA ASP A 319 -11.51 7.57 -10.41
C ASP A 319 -11.15 8.72 -11.34
N ARG A 320 -11.52 9.95 -10.95
CA ARG A 320 -11.16 11.18 -11.70
C ARG A 320 -9.65 11.27 -11.89
N TYR A 321 -8.89 10.74 -10.94
CA TYR A 321 -7.43 10.63 -10.96
C TYR A 321 -7.07 9.18 -10.59
N PRO A 322 -7.02 8.26 -11.58
CA PRO A 322 -6.69 6.88 -11.28
C PRO A 322 -5.27 6.78 -10.71
N PRO A 323 -5.02 5.85 -9.78
CA PRO A 323 -3.67 5.63 -9.27
C PRO A 323 -2.73 5.17 -10.39
N SER A 324 -1.46 5.51 -10.29
CA SER A 324 -0.41 4.94 -11.13
C SER A 324 0.31 3.82 -10.39
N TYR A 325 0.82 2.85 -11.14
CA TYR A 325 1.49 1.68 -10.60
C TYR A 325 2.84 1.48 -11.27
N THR A 326 3.88 1.27 -10.47
CA THR A 326 5.24 0.97 -10.95
C THR A 326 5.72 -0.34 -10.35
N LEU A 327 6.21 -1.25 -11.20
CA LEU A 327 6.89 -2.47 -10.75
C LEU A 327 8.34 -2.13 -10.46
N ALA A 328 8.70 -2.13 -9.18
CA ALA A 328 10.08 -2.02 -8.71
C ALA A 328 10.58 -3.41 -8.27
N ASN A 329 11.86 -3.51 -7.93
CA ASN A 329 12.47 -4.79 -7.58
C ASN A 329 11.76 -5.41 -6.35
N PHE A 330 11.06 -6.54 -6.53
CA PHE A 330 10.28 -7.23 -5.48
C PHE A 330 9.17 -6.38 -4.84
N ARG A 331 8.60 -5.38 -5.53
CA ARG A 331 7.47 -4.59 -5.00
C ARG A 331 6.67 -3.86 -6.09
N ILE A 332 5.41 -3.58 -5.80
CA ILE A 332 4.60 -2.64 -6.56
C ILE A 332 4.52 -1.33 -5.79
N ILE A 333 4.78 -0.21 -6.47
CA ILE A 333 4.56 1.14 -5.94
C ILE A 333 3.25 1.65 -6.54
N LYS A 334 2.28 2.00 -5.69
CA LYS A 334 1.03 2.65 -6.05
C LYS A 334 1.12 4.13 -5.66
N ASP A 335 1.02 5.03 -6.63
CA ASP A 335 0.87 6.47 -6.40
C ASP A 335 -0.59 6.86 -6.63
N GLU A 336 -1.25 7.39 -5.60
CA GLU A 336 -2.66 7.77 -5.63
C GLU A 336 -2.83 9.24 -5.27
N GLN A 337 -3.62 9.98 -6.05
CA GLN A 337 -3.90 11.38 -5.74
C GLN A 337 -5.16 11.49 -4.87
N ILE A 338 -4.98 11.90 -3.62
CA ILE A 338 -6.05 12.23 -2.68
C ILE A 338 -6.08 13.75 -2.52
N ASP A 339 -7.11 14.38 -3.08
CA ASP A 339 -7.23 15.83 -3.24
C ASP A 339 -5.98 16.47 -3.90
N TYR A 340 -5.20 17.23 -3.14
CA TYR A 340 -4.01 17.95 -3.59
C TYR A 340 -2.72 17.20 -3.25
N VAL A 341 -2.80 15.96 -2.77
CA VAL A 341 -1.63 15.22 -2.30
C VAL A 341 -1.53 13.84 -2.92
N THR A 342 -0.33 13.49 -3.34
CA THR A 342 0.01 12.15 -3.78
C THR A 342 0.40 11.30 -2.57
N VAL A 343 -0.34 10.21 -2.36
CA VAL A 343 -0.04 9.17 -1.39
C VAL A 343 0.65 8.02 -2.13
N ARG A 344 1.83 7.63 -1.64
CA ARG A 344 2.59 6.51 -2.16
C ARG A 344 2.45 5.31 -1.24
N THR A 345 1.98 4.18 -1.78
CA THR A 345 1.88 2.89 -1.09
C THR A 345 2.83 1.90 -1.73
N VAL A 346 3.60 1.17 -0.92
CA VAL A 346 4.51 0.12 -1.41
C VAL A 346 3.96 -1.23 -0.98
N ILE A 347 3.86 -2.15 -1.94
CA ILE A 347 3.34 -3.51 -1.77
C ILE A 347 4.50 -4.48 -2.05
N PRO A 348 5.16 -5.03 -1.01
CA PRO A 348 6.22 -6.03 -1.19
C PRO A 348 5.70 -7.30 -1.86
N ILE A 349 6.53 -7.86 -2.75
CA ILE A 349 6.25 -9.05 -3.54
C ILE A 349 7.42 -10.01 -3.45
N LYS A 350 7.13 -11.30 -3.30
CA LYS A 350 8.10 -12.39 -3.47
C LYS A 350 7.52 -13.45 -4.39
N LEU A 351 8.21 -13.75 -5.49
CA LEU A 351 7.80 -14.80 -6.42
C LEU A 351 7.97 -16.19 -5.78
N ASP A 352 7.07 -17.11 -6.12
CA ASP A 352 7.18 -18.55 -5.85
C ASP A 352 7.07 -19.31 -7.18
N GLY A 353 8.11 -19.15 -8.00
CA GLY A 353 8.13 -19.62 -9.38
C GLY A 353 7.00 -19.02 -10.22
N THR A 354 6.36 -19.85 -11.04
CA THR A 354 5.24 -19.45 -11.90
C THR A 354 3.86 -19.84 -11.33
N VAL A 355 3.82 -20.41 -10.13
CA VAL A 355 2.60 -20.99 -9.53
C VAL A 355 1.98 -20.08 -8.47
N GLY A 356 2.73 -19.12 -7.94
CA GLY A 356 2.27 -18.22 -6.91
C GLY A 356 3.26 -17.11 -6.59
N LEU A 357 2.85 -16.24 -5.68
CA LEU A 357 3.66 -15.17 -5.11
C LEU A 357 3.12 -14.78 -3.75
N TYR A 358 3.98 -14.21 -2.92
CA TYR A 358 3.60 -13.57 -1.68
C TYR A 358 3.37 -12.08 -1.94
N VAL A 359 2.26 -11.55 -1.46
CA VAL A 359 1.93 -10.11 -1.48
C VAL A 359 1.76 -9.66 -0.04
N ASN A 360 2.52 -8.65 0.40
CA ASN A 360 2.57 -8.25 1.82
C ASN A 360 2.86 -9.42 2.80
N GLY A 361 3.59 -10.44 2.33
CA GLY A 361 3.93 -11.63 3.13
C GLY A 361 2.85 -12.72 3.17
N GLU A 362 1.67 -12.50 2.61
CA GLU A 362 0.63 -13.51 2.45
C GLU A 362 0.75 -14.21 1.10
N TYR A 363 0.58 -15.54 1.06
CA TYR A 363 0.71 -16.33 -0.15
C TYR A 363 -0.55 -16.28 -1.01
N TYR A 364 -0.37 -16.10 -2.31
CA TYR A 364 -1.39 -16.17 -3.34
C TYR A 364 -0.95 -17.10 -4.46
N ARG A 365 -1.84 -18.01 -4.89
CA ARG A 365 -1.61 -18.85 -6.07
C ARG A 365 -2.01 -18.11 -7.33
N VAL A 366 -1.25 -18.27 -8.40
CA VAL A 366 -1.67 -17.84 -9.74
C VAL A 366 -2.79 -18.76 -10.22
N VAL A 367 -3.82 -18.16 -10.81
CA VAL A 367 -4.98 -18.88 -11.32
C VAL A 367 -5.09 -18.65 -12.81
N ASP A 368 -5.46 -19.70 -13.55
CA ASP A 368 -5.85 -19.56 -14.95
C ASP A 368 -7.06 -18.62 -15.05
N PRO A 369 -6.95 -17.48 -15.76
CA PRO A 369 -8.06 -16.56 -15.95
C PRO A 369 -9.30 -17.21 -16.57
N ASP A 370 -9.16 -18.30 -17.35
CA ASP A 370 -10.31 -19.01 -17.92
C ASP A 370 -11.11 -19.78 -16.86
N ARG A 371 -10.50 -20.05 -15.70
CA ARG A 371 -11.13 -20.65 -14.53
C ARG A 371 -11.74 -19.61 -13.59
N ILE A 372 -11.76 -18.33 -13.98
CA ILE A 372 -12.29 -17.22 -13.18
C ILE A 372 -13.52 -16.63 -13.84
N MET A 373 -14.59 -16.49 -13.07
CA MET A 373 -15.74 -15.69 -13.44
C MET A 373 -15.67 -14.31 -12.77
N LEU A 374 -15.58 -13.26 -13.59
CA LEU A 374 -15.70 -11.87 -13.12
C LEU A 374 -17.15 -11.43 -13.10
N TYR A 375 -17.54 -10.74 -12.03
CA TYR A 375 -18.84 -10.08 -11.95
C TYR A 375 -18.67 -8.67 -11.39
N THR A 376 -19.56 -7.75 -11.76
CA THR A 376 -19.66 -6.42 -11.14
C THR A 376 -21.06 -6.21 -10.58
N PHE A 377 -21.18 -5.35 -9.57
CA PHE A 377 -22.46 -4.81 -9.16
C PHE A 377 -22.67 -3.51 -9.92
N VAL A 378 -23.82 -3.39 -10.58
CA VAL A 378 -24.30 -2.09 -11.03
C VAL A 378 -25.02 -1.49 -9.83
N ASP A 379 -24.28 -0.74 -9.01
CA ASP A 379 -24.92 0.11 -8.00
C ASP A 379 -25.45 1.37 -8.69
N GLU A 380 -26.67 1.77 -8.35
CA GLU A 380 -27.25 3.06 -8.74
C GLU A 380 -26.22 4.17 -8.46
N TRP A 381 -25.91 4.96 -9.49
CA TRP A 381 -25.17 6.21 -9.31
C TRP A 381 -25.90 7.06 -8.24
N PRO A 382 -25.18 7.66 -7.28
CA PRO A 382 -25.80 8.57 -6.31
C PRO A 382 -26.37 9.84 -6.94
#